data_AF-A0A8T4SX61-F1
#
_entry.id   AF-A0A8T4SX61-F1
#
_cell.length_a   1.000
_cell.length_b   1.000
_cell.length_c   1.000
_cell.angle_alpha   90.00
_cell.angle_beta   90.00
_cell.angle_gamma   90.00
#
_symmetry.space_group_name_H-M   'P 1'
#
loop_
_entity.id
_entity.type
_entity.pdbx_description
1 polymer ?
#
loop_
_entity_poly.entity_id
_entity_poly.type
_entity_poly.pdbx_seq_one_letter_code
_entity_poly.pdbx_strand_id
1 'polypeptide(L)'
;MTEKILHSKEKHTLKNSRAYKWFADGIANNLFSLLYGFNEYFIAGMTLPQVGRARATAAIGNMFTGGPYGEWHEYLSRTLNVKPLSHPLKKYGLDLLAFATGQSPIYAGYLIASTAGWDSIKALYEGNSEQLEEAWRNIDWSGIVKGTTFLTFVAPVAATPQRWVYDRVRRLFGLEKIITEVSKK
;
A
#
# COMPACT_ATOMS: atom_id res chain seq x y z
N MET A 1 -21.69 -7.20 -35.28
CA MET A 1 -21.16 -5.82 -35.15
C MET A 1 -21.48 -5.22 -33.78
N THR A 2 -22.70 -5.42 -33.28
CA THR A 2 -23.19 -4.95 -31.97
C THR A 2 -22.41 -5.48 -30.76
N GLU A 3 -22.02 -6.76 -30.79
CA GLU A 3 -21.25 -7.40 -29.71
C GLU A 3 -19.86 -6.77 -29.49
N LYS A 4 -19.14 -6.46 -30.58
CA LYS A 4 -17.83 -5.76 -30.50
C LYS A 4 -17.96 -4.33 -29.96
N ILE A 5 -19.08 -3.66 -30.23
CA ILE A 5 -19.34 -2.29 -29.75
C ILE A 5 -19.71 -2.30 -28.26
N LEU A 6 -20.52 -3.26 -27.81
CA LEU A 6 -20.85 -3.46 -26.40
C LEU A 6 -19.59 -3.82 -25.60
N HIS A 7 -18.79 -4.77 -26.08
CA HIS A 7 -17.56 -5.19 -25.43
C HIS A 7 -16.50 -4.09 -25.37
N SER A 8 -16.48 -3.19 -26.34
CA SER A 8 -15.65 -1.98 -26.36
C SER A 8 -16.11 -0.96 -25.31
N LYS A 9 -17.42 -0.67 -25.26
CA LYS A 9 -18.01 0.26 -24.26
C LYS A 9 -17.82 -0.25 -22.84
N GLU A 10 -18.06 -1.54 -22.59
CA GLU A 10 -17.89 -2.14 -21.26
C GLU A 10 -16.43 -2.09 -20.78
N LYS A 11 -15.47 -2.42 -21.65
CA LYS A 11 -14.04 -2.28 -21.32
C LYS A 11 -13.65 -0.84 -21.01
N HIS A 12 -14.22 0.13 -21.71
CA HIS A 12 -13.98 1.55 -21.45
C HIS A 12 -14.59 2.00 -20.11
N THR A 13 -15.81 1.56 -19.80
CA THR A 13 -16.48 1.86 -18.52
C THR A 13 -15.76 1.24 -17.33
N LEU A 14 -15.29 -0.01 -17.45
CA LEU A 14 -14.53 -0.69 -16.40
C LEU A 14 -13.18 -0.02 -16.13
N LYS A 15 -12.45 0.38 -17.18
CA LYS A 15 -11.15 1.06 -17.04
C LYS A 15 -11.25 2.45 -16.39
N ASN A 16 -12.41 3.10 -16.48
CA ASN A 16 -12.68 4.36 -15.81
C ASN A 16 -13.24 4.20 -14.39
N SER A 17 -13.48 2.96 -13.93
CA SER A 17 -13.98 2.69 -12.59
C SER A 17 -12.87 2.83 -11.54
N ARG A 18 -13.13 3.64 -10.51
CA ARG A 18 -12.27 3.76 -9.32
C ARG A 18 -12.04 2.41 -8.64
N ALA A 19 -13.07 1.57 -8.57
CA ALA A 19 -12.99 0.24 -7.97
C ALA A 19 -12.05 -0.69 -8.74
N TYR A 20 -12.09 -0.65 -10.08
CA TYR A 20 -11.20 -1.46 -10.92
C TYR A 20 -9.74 -1.02 -10.79
N LYS A 21 -9.51 0.28 -10.70
CA LYS A 21 -8.18 0.82 -10.39
C LYS A 21 -7.70 0.38 -9.00
N TRP A 22 -8.55 0.47 -7.98
CA TRP A 22 -8.20 0.04 -6.62
C TRP A 22 -7.87 -1.44 -6.53
N PHE A 23 -8.60 -2.27 -7.28
CA PHE A 23 -8.29 -3.69 -7.38
C PHE A 23 -6.90 -3.94 -7.98
N ALA A 24 -6.57 -3.27 -9.09
CA ALA A 24 -5.23 -3.35 -9.68
C ALA A 24 -4.14 -2.84 -8.71
N ASP A 25 -4.43 -1.75 -7.98
CA ASP A 25 -3.52 -1.20 -6.98
C ASP A 25 -3.33 -2.14 -5.77
N GLY A 26 -4.38 -2.86 -5.36
CA GLY A 26 -4.30 -3.90 -4.33
C GLY A 26 -3.45 -5.09 -4.76
N ILE A 27 -3.52 -5.50 -6.03
CA ILE A 27 -2.61 -6.49 -6.62
C ILE A 27 -1.17 -5.97 -6.63
N ALA A 28 -0.97 -4.71 -7.05
CA ALA A 28 0.35 -4.10 -7.07
C ALA A 28 0.97 -4.04 -5.67
N ASN A 29 0.18 -3.65 -4.67
CA ASN A 29 0.62 -3.60 -3.29
C ASN A 29 1.02 -4.98 -2.78
N ASN A 30 0.25 -6.01 -3.13
CA ASN A 30 0.56 -7.40 -2.81
C ASN A 30 1.86 -7.89 -3.44
N LEU A 31 2.06 -7.62 -4.73
CA LEU A 31 3.30 -7.99 -5.42
C LEU A 31 4.51 -7.26 -4.83
N PHE A 32 4.37 -5.97 -4.53
CA PHE A 32 5.40 -5.21 -3.84
C PHE A 32 5.67 -5.78 -2.43
N SER A 33 4.63 -6.21 -1.73
CA SER A 33 4.75 -6.79 -0.39
C SER A 33 5.59 -8.08 -0.32
N LEU A 34 5.74 -8.79 -1.44
CA LEU A 34 6.58 -10.00 -1.50
C LEU A 34 8.06 -9.68 -1.31
N LEU A 35 8.51 -8.47 -1.67
CA LEU A 35 9.87 -8.01 -1.39
C LEU A 35 10.15 -7.98 0.12
N TYR A 36 9.13 -7.71 0.94
CA TYR A 36 9.27 -7.79 2.40
C TYR A 36 9.34 -9.22 2.91
N GLY A 37 8.79 -10.20 2.19
CA GLY A 37 8.95 -11.61 2.53
C GLY A 37 10.42 -12.04 2.49
N PHE A 38 11.23 -11.44 1.61
CA PHE A 38 12.68 -11.64 1.62
C PHE A 38 13.34 -11.04 2.87
N ASN A 39 12.92 -9.86 3.32
CA ASN A 39 13.41 -9.28 4.57
C ASN A 39 13.01 -10.13 5.79
N GLU A 40 11.78 -10.63 5.82
CA GLU A 40 11.30 -11.53 6.87
C GLU A 40 12.13 -12.82 6.93
N TYR A 41 12.45 -13.39 5.77
CA TYR A 41 13.28 -14.58 5.68
C TYR A 41 14.75 -14.32 6.08
N PHE A 42 15.41 -13.36 5.44
CA PHE A 42 16.85 -13.14 5.58
C PHE A 42 17.25 -12.31 6.80
N ILE A 43 16.42 -11.35 7.21
CA ILE A 43 16.72 -10.43 8.31
C ILE A 43 16.03 -10.86 9.60
N ALA A 44 14.73 -11.18 9.53
CA ALA A 44 13.98 -11.60 10.71
C ALA A 44 14.11 -13.10 11.03
N GLY A 45 14.79 -13.88 10.18
CA GLY A 45 15.04 -15.30 10.40
C GLY A 45 13.80 -16.18 10.36
N MET A 46 12.72 -15.72 9.72
CA MET A 46 11.48 -16.50 9.59
C MET A 46 11.67 -17.65 8.61
N THR A 47 11.04 -18.79 8.87
CA THR A 47 10.98 -19.91 7.91
C THR A 47 10.07 -19.56 6.73
N LEU A 48 10.29 -20.18 5.55
CA LEU A 48 9.44 -19.94 4.37
C LEU A 48 7.93 -20.17 4.64
N PRO A 49 7.49 -21.18 5.41
CA PRO A 49 6.08 -21.31 5.77
C PRO A 49 5.56 -20.17 6.65
N GLN A 50 6.37 -19.64 7.56
CA GLN A 50 5.99 -18.48 8.38
C GLN A 50 5.88 -17.22 7.52
N VAL A 51 6.82 -17.00 6.59
CA VAL A 51 6.73 -15.91 5.61
C VAL A 51 5.48 -16.06 4.75
N GLY A 52 5.20 -17.25 4.22
CA GLY A 52 4.01 -17.52 3.42
C GLY A 52 2.71 -17.19 4.17
N ARG A 53 2.60 -17.58 5.45
CA ARG A 53 1.45 -17.22 6.30
C ARG A 53 1.37 -15.72 6.52
N ALA A 54 2.48 -15.06 6.85
CA ALA A 54 2.51 -13.61 7.06
C ALA A 54 2.08 -12.85 5.79
N ARG A 55 2.58 -13.26 4.62
CA ARG A 55 2.19 -12.66 3.32
C ARG A 55 0.72 -12.91 3.00
N ALA A 56 0.19 -14.11 3.26
CA ALA A 56 -1.23 -14.42 3.06
C ALA A 56 -2.13 -13.55 3.95
N THR A 57 -1.78 -13.37 5.22
CA THR A 57 -2.50 -12.47 6.13
C THR A 57 -2.41 -11.01 5.67
N ALA A 58 -1.20 -10.55 5.32
CA ALA A 58 -0.98 -9.19 4.83
C ALA A 58 -1.72 -8.94 3.51
N ALA A 59 -1.96 -9.98 2.69
CA ALA A 59 -2.54 -9.81 1.38
C ALA A 59 -3.96 -9.25 1.39
N ILE A 60 -4.73 -9.65 2.40
CA ILE A 60 -6.09 -9.14 2.64
C ILE A 60 -6.00 -7.64 2.90
N GLY A 61 -5.16 -7.24 3.86
CA GLY A 61 -4.96 -5.82 4.19
C GLY A 61 -4.48 -5.00 2.99
N ASN A 62 -3.47 -5.51 2.29
CA ASN A 62 -2.91 -4.87 1.10
C ASN A 62 -3.93 -4.64 -0.01
N MET A 63 -4.93 -5.50 -0.13
CA MET A 63 -6.02 -5.35 -1.10
C MET A 63 -6.90 -4.13 -0.78
N PHE A 64 -7.18 -3.90 0.50
CA PHE A 64 -7.96 -2.74 0.95
C PHE A 64 -7.14 -1.45 0.92
N THR A 65 -5.85 -1.52 1.22
CA THR A 65 -5.01 -0.32 1.36
C THR A 65 -4.32 0.09 0.08
N GLY A 66 -4.19 -0.81 -0.90
CA GLY A 66 -3.48 -0.55 -2.14
C GLY A 66 -4.06 0.60 -2.95
N GLY A 67 -5.40 0.62 -3.12
CA GLY A 67 -6.13 1.68 -3.81
C GLY A 67 -6.01 3.06 -3.15
N PRO A 68 -6.38 3.20 -1.85
CA PRO A 68 -6.19 4.44 -1.11
C PRO A 68 -4.75 4.98 -1.16
N TYR A 69 -3.76 4.09 -1.01
CA TYR A 69 -2.35 4.48 -1.15
C TYR A 69 -2.00 4.97 -2.57
N GLY A 70 -2.48 4.26 -3.61
CA GLY A 70 -2.28 4.66 -5.00
C GLY A 70 -2.87 6.04 -5.33
N GLU A 71 -3.98 6.41 -4.71
CA GLU A 71 -4.57 7.75 -4.81
C GLU A 71 -3.79 8.81 -4.05
N TRP A 72 -3.34 8.48 -2.84
CA TRP A 72 -2.50 9.35 -2.03
C TRP A 72 -1.20 9.71 -2.76
N HIS A 73 -0.54 8.72 -3.35
CA HIS A 73 0.65 8.91 -4.17
C HIS A 73 0.38 9.84 -5.36
N GLU A 74 -0.73 9.64 -6.08
CA GLU A 74 -1.11 10.50 -7.19
C GLU A 74 -1.50 11.91 -6.76
N TYR A 75 -2.10 12.07 -5.59
CA TYR A 75 -2.37 13.37 -4.99
C TYR A 75 -1.05 14.10 -4.73
N LEU A 76 -0.10 13.49 -4.01
CA LEU A 76 1.21 14.10 -3.74
C LEU A 76 1.98 14.39 -5.03
N SER A 77 1.93 13.50 -6.02
CA SER A 77 2.57 13.72 -7.33
C SER A 77 2.03 14.97 -8.03
N ARG A 78 0.72 15.24 -7.92
CA ARG A 78 0.07 16.43 -8.48
C ARG A 78 0.42 17.67 -7.67
N THR A 79 0.29 17.61 -6.34
CA THR A 79 0.57 18.70 -5.41
C THR A 79 2.02 19.19 -5.51
N LEU A 80 2.97 18.27 -5.66
CA LEU A 80 4.41 18.59 -5.77
C LEU A 80 4.87 18.78 -7.23
N ASN A 81 3.95 18.74 -8.19
CA ASN A 81 4.20 18.87 -9.63
C ASN A 81 5.35 17.95 -10.09
N VAL A 82 5.28 16.68 -9.71
CA VAL A 82 6.23 15.63 -10.13
C VAL A 82 5.69 14.98 -11.38
N LYS A 83 6.36 15.23 -12.51
CA LYS A 83 5.98 14.73 -13.83
C LYS A 83 6.75 13.46 -14.19
N PRO A 84 6.30 12.67 -15.18
CA PRO A 84 7.05 11.52 -15.68
C PRO A 84 8.47 11.86 -16.15
N LEU A 85 8.71 13.09 -16.61
CA LEU A 85 10.02 13.58 -17.04
C LEU A 85 10.82 14.29 -15.93
N SER A 86 10.30 14.37 -14.71
CA SER A 86 11.03 15.00 -13.60
C SER A 86 12.32 14.23 -13.25
N HIS A 87 13.28 14.96 -12.68
CA HIS A 87 14.55 14.44 -12.21
C HIS A 87 14.37 13.22 -11.28
N PRO A 88 15.19 12.15 -11.39
CA PRO A 88 15.05 10.94 -10.58
C PRO A 88 14.97 11.20 -9.07
N LEU A 89 15.80 12.11 -8.53
CA LEU A 89 15.76 12.48 -7.10
C LEU A 89 14.41 13.07 -6.68
N LYS A 90 13.73 13.84 -7.54
CA LYS A 90 12.41 14.41 -7.24
C LYS A 90 11.35 13.31 -7.17
N LYS A 91 11.45 12.31 -8.06
CA LYS A 91 10.56 11.13 -8.04
C LYS A 91 10.81 10.28 -6.80
N TYR A 92 12.08 10.07 -6.46
CA TYR A 92 12.48 9.34 -5.27
C TYR A 92 11.98 10.01 -3.98
N GLY A 93 12.16 11.33 -3.84
CA GLY A 93 11.64 12.09 -2.71
C GLY A 93 10.11 12.04 -2.60
N LEU A 94 9.40 12.04 -3.73
CA LEU A 94 7.94 11.80 -3.75
C LEU A 94 7.60 10.41 -3.24
N ASP A 95 8.31 9.38 -3.70
CA ASP A 95 8.04 8.00 -3.32
C ASP A 95 8.29 7.82 -1.80
N LEU A 96 9.39 8.37 -1.27
CA LEU A 96 9.65 8.41 0.17
C LEU A 96 8.54 9.12 0.95
N LEU A 97 8.15 10.32 0.52
CA LEU A 97 7.12 11.10 1.19
C LEU A 97 5.76 10.37 1.18
N ALA A 98 5.35 9.84 0.04
CA ALA A 98 4.11 9.09 -0.10
C ALA A 98 4.11 7.85 0.79
N PHE A 99 5.25 7.18 0.86
CA PHE A 99 5.41 6.01 1.70
C PHE A 99 5.36 6.36 3.21
N ALA A 100 6.08 7.41 3.62
CA ALA A 100 6.12 7.90 5.00
C ALA A 100 4.76 8.38 5.51
N THR A 101 3.97 9.02 4.64
CA THR A 101 2.70 9.67 5.02
C THR A 101 1.46 8.86 4.68
N GLY A 102 1.59 7.85 3.82
CA GLY A 102 0.49 6.97 3.41
C GLY A 102 0.64 5.55 3.95
N GLN A 103 1.66 4.83 3.48
CA GLN A 103 1.80 3.40 3.79
C GLN A 103 2.24 3.13 5.24
N SER A 104 3.12 3.98 5.77
CA SER A 104 3.71 3.78 7.10
C SER A 104 2.69 3.96 8.23
N PRO A 105 1.79 4.97 8.23
CA PRO A 105 0.70 5.07 9.20
C PRO A 105 -0.28 3.90 9.13
N ILE A 106 -0.60 3.42 7.91
CA ILE A 106 -1.44 2.23 7.71
C ILE A 106 -0.80 1.00 8.36
N TYR A 107 0.50 0.80 8.14
CA TYR A 107 1.25 -0.30 8.74
C TYR A 107 1.30 -0.20 10.28
N ALA A 108 1.54 0.99 10.83
CA ALA A 108 1.47 1.21 12.27
C ALA A 108 0.08 0.84 12.82
N GLY A 109 -0.99 1.21 12.10
CA GLY A 109 -2.36 0.82 12.45
C GLY A 109 -2.56 -0.71 12.47
N TYR A 110 -2.01 -1.44 11.50
CA TYR A 110 -2.03 -2.91 11.52
C TYR A 110 -1.32 -3.49 12.74
N LEU A 111 -0.15 -2.96 13.09
CA LEU A 111 0.59 -3.45 14.25
C LEU A 111 -0.18 -3.21 15.54
N ILE A 112 -0.74 -2.00 15.74
CA ILE A 112 -1.59 -1.67 16.89
C ILE A 112 -2.80 -2.60 16.96
N ALA A 113 -3.49 -2.81 15.83
CA ALA A 113 -4.64 -3.71 15.77
C ALA A 113 -4.24 -5.17 16.06
N SER A 114 -3.04 -5.59 15.66
CA SER A 114 -2.55 -6.96 15.91
C SER A 114 -2.15 -7.21 17.36
N THR A 115 -1.70 -6.18 18.09
CA THR A 115 -1.24 -6.33 19.49
C THR A 115 -2.33 -6.03 20.49
N ALA A 116 -3.20 -5.05 20.23
CA ALA A 116 -4.21 -4.59 21.19
C ALA A 116 -5.64 -4.71 20.67
N GLY A 117 -5.84 -5.00 19.37
CA GLY A 117 -7.15 -4.83 18.73
C GLY A 117 -8.24 -5.69 19.34
N TRP A 118 -8.00 -6.98 19.53
CA TRP A 118 -9.04 -7.88 20.06
C TRP A 118 -9.39 -7.60 21.52
N ASP A 119 -8.38 -7.40 22.36
CA ASP A 119 -8.57 -7.09 23.78
C ASP A 119 -9.23 -5.72 23.95
N SER A 120 -8.87 -4.74 23.11
CA SER A 120 -9.51 -3.42 23.10
C SER A 120 -10.99 -3.51 22.68
N ILE A 121 -11.31 -4.30 21.64
CA ILE A 121 -12.70 -4.50 21.20
C ILE A 121 -13.53 -5.17 22.30
N LYS A 122 -12.97 -6.20 22.94
CA LYS A 122 -13.63 -6.91 24.04
C LYS A 122 -13.87 -5.98 25.23
N ALA A 123 -12.85 -5.23 25.64
CA ALA A 123 -12.96 -4.27 26.73
C ALA A 123 -14.01 -3.18 26.47
N LEU A 124 -14.09 -2.68 25.22
CA LEU A 124 -15.12 -1.72 24.81
C LEU A 124 -16.53 -2.32 24.85
N TYR A 125 -16.69 -3.56 24.39
CA TYR A 125 -17.98 -4.27 24.43
C TYR A 125 -18.45 -4.53 25.87
N GLU A 126 -17.52 -4.86 26.76
CA GLU A 126 -17.80 -5.17 28.18
C GLU A 126 -17.87 -3.91 29.05
N GLY A 127 -17.56 -2.73 28.52
CA GLY A 127 -17.52 -1.48 29.28
C GLY A 127 -16.39 -1.44 30.34
N ASN A 128 -15.33 -2.22 30.14
CA ASN A 128 -14.24 -2.40 31.10
C ASN A 128 -13.05 -1.48 30.75
N SER A 129 -12.97 -0.34 31.41
CA SER A 129 -11.90 0.64 31.18
C SER A 129 -10.52 0.16 31.63
N GLU A 130 -10.43 -0.67 32.68
CA GLU A 130 -9.15 -1.18 33.17
C GLU A 130 -8.50 -2.12 32.15
N GLN A 131 -9.28 -3.04 31.60
CA GLN A 131 -8.80 -3.95 30.55
C GLN A 131 -8.45 -3.20 29.27
N LEU A 132 -9.18 -2.13 28.94
CA LEU A 132 -8.83 -1.26 27.83
C LEU A 132 -7.46 -0.61 28.07
N GLU A 133 -7.24 -0.01 29.25
CA GLU A 133 -5.94 0.58 29.59
C GLU A 133 -4.80 -0.43 29.54
N GLU A 134 -5.03 -1.66 30.02
CA GLU A 134 -4.05 -2.74 29.95
C GLU A 134 -3.71 -3.13 28.51
N ALA A 135 -4.71 -3.26 27.63
CA ALA A 135 -4.51 -3.54 26.21
C ALA A 135 -3.65 -2.45 25.54
N TRP A 136 -3.90 -1.17 25.85
CA TRP A 136 -3.11 -0.05 25.33
C TRP A 136 -1.69 0.02 25.91
N ARG A 137 -1.50 -0.36 27.17
CA ARG A 137 -0.16 -0.44 27.82
C ARG A 137 0.70 -1.56 27.24
N ASN A 138 0.08 -2.66 26.81
CA ASN A 138 0.78 -3.82 26.25
C ASN A 138 1.15 -3.65 24.77
N ILE A 139 0.82 -2.52 24.15
CA ILE A 139 1.28 -2.21 22.79
C ILE A 139 2.80 -2.05 22.80
N ASP A 140 3.49 -2.84 21.96
CA ASP A 140 4.94 -2.68 21.72
C ASP A 140 5.22 -1.46 20.84
N TRP A 141 5.17 -0.28 21.47
CA TRP A 141 5.48 0.99 20.80
C TRP A 141 6.90 1.03 20.22
N SER A 142 7.86 0.37 20.88
CA SER A 142 9.24 0.29 20.39
C SER A 142 9.31 -0.52 19.08
N GLY A 143 8.66 -1.68 19.04
CA GLY A 143 8.54 -2.49 17.83
C GLY A 143 7.84 -1.76 16.70
N ILE A 144 6.74 -1.05 16.99
CA ILE A 144 6.02 -0.23 16.01
C ILE A 144 6.90 0.88 15.45
N VAL A 145 7.61 1.63 16.31
CA VAL A 145 8.48 2.73 15.87
C VAL A 145 9.63 2.17 15.02
N LYS A 146 10.27 1.07 15.44
CA LYS A 146 11.35 0.43 14.68
C LYS A 146 10.85 -0.07 13.32
N GLY A 147 9.72 -0.78 13.31
CA GLY A 147 9.11 -1.31 12.09
C GLY A 147 8.73 -0.20 11.12
N THR A 148 8.02 0.82 11.60
CA THR A 148 7.60 1.98 10.79
C THR A 148 8.79 2.80 10.27
N THR A 149 9.84 2.98 11.08
CA THR A 149 11.06 3.69 10.69
C THR A 149 11.81 2.92 9.59
N PHE A 150 11.98 1.61 9.77
CA PHE A 150 12.56 0.75 8.75
C PHE A 150 11.75 0.81 7.45
N LEU A 151 10.43 0.71 7.55
CA LEU A 151 9.51 0.79 6.41
C LEU A 151 9.64 2.15 5.69
N THR A 152 9.79 3.24 6.43
CA THR A 152 9.85 4.60 5.87
C THR A 152 11.17 4.92 5.19
N PHE A 153 12.29 4.53 5.81
CA PHE A 153 13.61 5.02 5.40
C PHE A 153 14.49 3.95 4.76
N VAL A 154 14.33 2.69 5.13
CA VAL A 154 15.21 1.61 4.67
C VAL A 154 14.57 0.87 3.50
N ALA A 155 13.29 0.51 3.62
CA ALA A 155 12.59 -0.24 2.58
C ALA A 155 12.57 0.46 1.20
N PRO A 156 12.37 1.80 1.09
CA PRO A 156 12.37 2.47 -0.20
C PRO A 156 13.76 2.67 -0.81
N VAL A 157 14.82 2.55 -0.01
CA VAL A 157 16.21 2.52 -0.50
C VAL A 157 16.56 1.11 -1.02
N ALA A 158 16.11 0.08 -0.30
CA ALA A 158 16.44 -1.32 -0.56
C ALA A 158 15.56 -1.98 -1.65
N ALA A 159 14.33 -1.48 -1.85
CA ALA A 159 13.40 -2.01 -2.84
C ALA A 159 13.23 -1.04 -4.02
N THR A 160 12.93 -1.60 -5.20
CA THR A 160 12.46 -0.83 -6.37
C THR A 160 11.36 0.12 -5.93
N PRO A 161 11.30 1.38 -6.43
CA PRO A 161 10.29 2.32 -5.97
C PRO A 161 8.92 1.69 -6.19
N GLN A 162 8.12 1.53 -5.13
CA GLN A 162 6.80 0.87 -5.15
C GLN A 162 5.93 1.34 -6.33
N ARG A 163 6.08 2.62 -6.70
CA ARG A 163 5.55 3.23 -7.92
C ARG A 163 5.77 2.40 -9.18
N TRP A 164 6.94 1.83 -9.38
CA TRP A 164 7.25 1.00 -10.55
C TRP A 164 6.36 -0.24 -10.61
N VAL A 165 6.12 -0.91 -9.47
CA VAL A 165 5.23 -2.08 -9.41
C VAL A 165 3.79 -1.65 -9.71
N TYR A 166 3.33 -0.54 -9.13
CA TYR A 166 2.01 0.03 -9.39
C TYR A 166 1.83 0.39 -10.86
N ASP A 167 2.79 1.11 -11.44
CA ASP A 167 2.76 1.49 -12.85
C ASP A 167 2.70 0.23 -13.71
N ARG A 168 3.57 -0.77 -13.49
CA ARG A 168 3.58 -2.01 -14.27
C ARG A 168 2.26 -2.77 -14.19
N VAL A 169 1.69 -2.95 -12.99
CA VAL A 169 0.41 -3.62 -12.83
C VAL A 169 -0.70 -2.83 -13.51
N ARG A 170 -0.77 -1.51 -13.33
CA ARG A 170 -1.74 -0.67 -14.03
C ARG A 170 -1.64 -0.81 -15.55
N ARG A 171 -0.44 -0.93 -16.12
CA ARG A 171 -0.25 -1.19 -17.57
C ARG A 171 -0.85 -2.54 -17.99
N LEU A 172 -0.60 -3.60 -17.22
CA LEU A 172 -1.18 -4.93 -17.49
C LEU A 172 -2.72 -4.92 -17.47
N PHE A 173 -3.31 -4.07 -16.64
CA PHE A 173 -4.75 -3.87 -16.54
C PHE A 173 -5.28 -2.78 -17.51
N GLY A 174 -4.41 -2.20 -18.35
CA GLY A 174 -4.78 -1.17 -19.32
C GLY A 174 -5.29 0.13 -18.69
N LEU A 175 -4.82 0.45 -17.48
CA LEU A 175 -5.11 1.65 -16.69
C LEU A 175 -4.08 2.77 -16.94
N GLU A 176 -3.33 2.69 -18.03
CA GLU A 176 -2.43 3.78 -18.40
C GLU A 176 -3.23 5.08 -18.53
N LYS A 177 -2.85 6.09 -17.75
CA LYS A 177 -3.19 7.46 -18.15
C LYS A 177 -2.52 7.65 -19.50
N ILE A 178 -3.32 7.69 -20.56
CA ILE A 178 -2.89 8.15 -21.88
C ILE A 178 -2.14 9.46 -21.63
N ILE A 179 -0.81 9.48 -21.77
CA ILE A 179 0.06 10.66 -21.56
C ILE A 179 -0.06 11.61 -22.77
N THR A 180 -1.28 11.78 -23.24
CA THR A 180 -1.68 12.61 -24.37
C THR A 180 -2.93 13.29 -23.81
N GLU A 181 -2.84 14.47 -23.18
CA GLU A 181 -2.99 15.74 -23.90
C GLU A 181 -2.58 16.99 -23.08
N VAL A 182 -1.90 16.87 -21.93
CA VAL A 182 -1.55 18.07 -21.10
C VAL A 182 -0.14 18.62 -21.38
N SER A 183 0.46 18.26 -22.52
CA SER A 183 1.64 18.96 -23.08
C SER A 183 1.25 20.00 -24.14
N LYS A 184 -0.05 20.20 -24.38
CA LYS A 184 -0.58 21.27 -25.24
C LYS A 184 -1.54 22.14 -24.44
N LYS A 185 -1.00 22.92 -23.50
CA LYS A 185 -1.57 24.19 -23.03
C LYS A 185 -0.49 24.95 -22.27
#